data_AF-A0A9P8P006-F1
#
_entry.id   AF-A0A9P8P006-F1
#
_cell.length_a   1.000
_cell.length_b   1.000
_cell.length_c   1.000
_cell.angle_alpha   90.00
_cell.angle_beta   90.00
_cell.angle_gamma   90.00
#
_symmetry.space_group_name_H-M   'P 1'
#
loop_
_entity.id
_entity.type
_entity.pdbx_description
1 polymer ?
#
loop_
_entity_poly.entity_id
_entity_poly.type
_entity_poly.pdbx_seq_one_letter_code
_entity_poly.pdbx_strand_id
1 'polypeptide(L)'
;MFPPFKGTLVLFASKTKNRLAFAVNANKVPLDRARLERAQMLRLREKNQTPVSNDAARKLVAKVLEKPVAENVRISATTPFTEHEIEKLFRVPNERFKYNILGINGNQLSNSVTVNKKTEALLENGDLPRAIELARLARNQGIFSFGTIFHYLANRGKLNRLWDLFNKVKKWGQRPDGRMLAVLFAAHANAKHPKSSKALVTKAQAIRIRDFLEYEAAKQKNTVDIRHVNSVLKALRLAGCSDEAVALFEKVPAMKMRYDSFTYTEYFSALRHTEDYTAAITKAETQFSRLQTQKTNVDERLVQAYSALFVFADDVRLRERGLLILRKWFNLCDESAIEFEAGHVTDPSALASNNSHPRVVSPEVDLDTVLLAKSDINKRGVRMNPSPQTVKRHGILCKYFELS
;
A
#
# COMPACT_ATOMS: atom_id res chain seq x y z
N MET A 1 53.30 -37.58 59.95
CA MET A 1 52.12 -37.03 60.66
C MET A 1 52.29 -35.52 60.78
N PHE A 2 51.49 -34.73 60.08
CA PHE A 2 51.58 -33.26 60.11
C PHE A 2 50.90 -32.69 61.38
N PRO A 3 51.50 -31.67 62.04
CA PRO A 3 50.92 -31.00 63.19
C PRO A 3 49.83 -29.98 62.78
N PRO A 4 48.95 -29.58 63.71
CA PRO A 4 47.76 -28.80 63.40
C PRO A 4 48.07 -27.32 63.13
N PHE A 5 47.73 -26.86 61.93
CA PHE A 5 47.60 -25.43 61.61
C PHE A 5 46.41 -24.82 62.38
N LYS A 6 46.67 -24.13 63.50
CA LYS A 6 45.66 -23.35 64.24
C LYS A 6 46.06 -21.91 64.58
N GLY A 7 47.04 -21.33 63.88
CA GLY A 7 47.52 -19.96 64.15
C GLY A 7 47.00 -18.87 63.19
N THR A 8 46.68 -19.20 61.94
CA THR A 8 46.52 -18.20 60.86
C THR A 8 45.09 -17.67 60.67
N LEU A 9 44.06 -18.46 61.00
CA LEU A 9 42.65 -18.05 60.85
C LEU A 9 42.22 -16.99 61.90
N VAL A 10 42.82 -17.01 63.08
CA VAL A 10 42.46 -16.11 64.20
C VAL A 10 42.96 -14.67 63.95
N LEU A 11 44.12 -14.52 63.30
CA LEU A 11 44.70 -13.20 62.95
C LEU A 11 43.98 -12.50 61.79
N PHE A 12 43.40 -13.25 60.86
CA PHE A 12 42.55 -12.66 59.81
C PHE A 12 41.21 -12.22 60.36
N ALA A 13 40.58 -13.00 61.25
CA ALA A 13 39.32 -12.67 61.89
C ALA A 13 39.39 -11.37 62.74
N SER A 14 40.51 -11.12 63.43
CA SER A 14 40.67 -9.89 64.23
C SER A 14 40.80 -8.63 63.36
N LYS A 15 41.49 -8.72 62.21
CA LYS A 15 41.58 -7.61 61.23
C LYS A 15 40.24 -7.31 60.59
N THR A 16 39.42 -8.31 60.29
CA THR A 16 38.05 -8.10 59.77
C THR A 16 37.13 -7.52 60.84
N LYS A 17 37.24 -7.98 62.09
CA LYS A 17 36.45 -7.46 63.23
C LYS A 17 36.77 -6.00 63.53
N ASN A 18 38.04 -5.61 63.48
CA ASN A 18 38.45 -4.22 63.67
C ASN A 18 38.02 -3.32 62.51
N ARG A 19 38.03 -3.81 61.26
CA ARG A 19 37.48 -3.09 60.09
C ARG A 19 35.97 -2.92 60.14
N LEU A 20 35.24 -3.94 60.61
CA LEU A 20 33.79 -3.89 60.84
C LEU A 20 33.44 -2.92 61.97
N ALA A 21 34.16 -2.96 63.09
CA ALA A 21 33.97 -2.03 64.21
C ALA A 21 34.23 -0.58 63.80
N PHE A 22 35.25 -0.33 62.97
CA PHE A 22 35.55 1.00 62.43
C PHE A 22 34.47 1.48 61.44
N ALA A 23 33.89 0.58 60.63
CA ALA A 23 32.80 0.91 59.70
C ALA A 23 31.47 1.23 60.43
N VAL A 24 31.18 0.49 61.51
CA VAL A 24 30.02 0.70 62.39
C VAL A 24 30.18 2.01 63.18
N ASN A 25 31.34 2.27 63.77
CA ASN A 25 31.62 3.52 64.49
C ASN A 25 31.64 4.76 63.58
N ALA A 26 31.93 4.59 62.28
CA ALA A 26 31.92 5.68 61.31
C ALA A 26 30.52 5.95 60.71
N ASN A 27 29.44 5.33 61.21
CA ASN A 27 28.08 5.39 60.63
C ASN A 27 28.06 5.08 59.12
N LYS A 28 29.03 4.29 58.62
CA LYS A 28 29.10 3.91 57.21
C LYS A 28 28.14 2.75 57.00
N VAL A 29 26.88 3.11 56.69
CA VAL A 29 25.86 2.17 56.19
C VAL A 29 26.52 1.29 55.12
N PRO A 30 26.37 -0.05 55.19
CA PRO A 30 26.86 -0.94 54.15
C PRO A 30 26.34 -0.44 52.81
N LEU A 31 27.27 -0.09 51.93
CA LEU A 31 26.95 0.45 50.62
C LEU A 31 26.18 -0.62 49.86
N ASP A 32 24.87 -0.42 49.68
CA ASP A 32 24.02 -1.33 48.93
C ASP A 32 24.47 -1.32 47.46
N ARG A 33 25.34 -2.28 47.12
CA ARG A 33 25.93 -2.42 45.79
C ARG A 33 24.85 -2.54 44.72
N ALA A 34 23.76 -3.25 45.01
CA ALA A 34 22.66 -3.41 44.08
C ALA A 34 21.95 -2.07 43.83
N ARG A 35 21.77 -1.23 44.86
CA ARG A 35 21.22 0.12 44.70
C ARG A 35 22.12 1.03 43.87
N LEU A 36 23.44 0.97 44.07
CA LEU A 36 24.40 1.74 43.29
C LEU A 36 24.48 1.31 41.84
N GLU A 37 24.48 0.00 41.57
CA GLU A 37 24.45 -0.55 40.22
C GLU A 37 23.17 -0.12 39.50
N ARG A 38 22.01 -0.19 40.16
CA ARG A 38 20.75 0.34 39.61
C ARG A 38 20.83 1.83 39.29
N ALA A 39 21.39 2.64 40.20
CA ALA A 39 21.54 4.08 39.98
C ALA A 39 22.51 4.40 38.82
N GLN A 40 23.61 3.65 38.69
CA GLN A 40 24.54 3.78 37.57
C GLN A 40 23.89 3.38 36.25
N MET A 41 23.14 2.28 36.23
CA MET A 41 22.40 1.83 35.04
C MET A 41 21.35 2.86 34.60
N LEU A 42 20.63 3.47 35.55
CA LEU A 42 19.69 4.57 35.26
C LEU A 42 20.41 5.79 34.67
N ARG A 43 21.52 6.23 35.28
CA ARG A 43 22.32 7.36 34.75
C ARG A 43 22.86 7.08 33.36
N LEU A 44 23.32 5.86 33.09
CA LEU A 44 23.79 5.44 31.77
C LEU A 44 22.64 5.45 30.76
N ARG A 45 21.45 4.97 31.15
CA ARG A 45 20.25 4.99 30.32
C ARG A 45 19.83 6.43 29.98
N GLU A 46 19.77 7.31 30.96
CA GLU A 46 19.46 8.74 30.77
C GLU A 46 20.50 9.42 29.87
N LYS A 47 21.78 9.19 30.14
CA LYS A 47 22.87 9.71 29.28
C LYS A 47 22.71 9.23 27.84
N ASN A 48 22.37 7.97 27.62
CA ASN A 48 22.15 7.40 26.30
C ASN A 48 20.90 7.93 25.60
N GLN A 49 19.95 8.50 26.32
CA GLN A 49 18.78 9.17 25.73
C GLN A 49 19.08 10.62 25.30
N THR A 50 20.16 11.22 25.80
CA THR A 50 20.51 12.61 25.47
C THR A 50 21.41 12.69 24.23
N PRO A 51 21.23 13.72 23.37
CA PRO A 51 22.18 14.01 22.31
C PRO A 51 23.59 14.26 22.88
N VAL A 52 24.62 14.11 22.04
CA VAL A 52 25.98 14.51 22.43
C VAL A 52 26.09 16.04 22.47
N SER A 53 27.14 16.54 23.13
CA SER A 53 27.44 17.97 23.05
C SER A 53 27.68 18.39 21.60
N ASN A 54 27.33 19.64 21.26
CA ASN A 54 27.49 20.16 19.91
C ASN A 54 28.96 20.09 19.44
N ASP A 55 29.91 20.36 20.33
CA ASP A 55 31.35 20.27 20.02
C ASP A 55 31.78 18.85 19.64
N ALA A 56 31.27 17.85 20.36
CA ALA A 56 31.51 16.45 20.03
C ALA A 56 30.83 16.07 18.71
N ALA A 57 29.60 16.55 18.46
CA ALA A 57 28.91 16.35 17.20
C ALA A 57 29.69 16.95 16.02
N ARG A 58 30.19 18.19 16.15
CA ARG A 58 31.01 18.85 15.11
C ARG A 58 32.28 18.09 14.80
N LYS A 59 33.02 17.66 15.82
CA LYS A 59 34.23 16.83 15.65
C LYS A 59 33.92 15.52 14.94
N LEU A 60 32.78 14.89 15.26
CA LEU A 60 32.34 13.67 14.58
C LEU A 60 31.94 13.93 13.12
N VAL A 61 31.18 14.99 12.83
CA VAL A 61 30.83 15.36 11.44
C VAL A 61 32.09 15.63 10.64
N ALA A 62 33.01 16.44 11.17
CA ALA A 62 34.26 16.77 10.49
C ALA A 62 35.12 15.54 10.21
N LYS A 63 35.18 14.61 11.16
CA LYS A 63 35.88 13.33 11.00
C LYS A 63 35.23 12.42 9.95
N VAL A 64 33.90 12.33 9.93
CA VAL A 64 33.16 11.39 9.06
C VAL A 64 33.03 11.90 7.63
N LEU A 65 32.89 13.22 7.45
CA LEU A 65 32.76 13.85 6.15
C LEU A 65 34.09 14.33 5.56
N GLU A 66 35.19 14.25 6.33
CA GLU A 66 36.52 14.73 5.94
C GLU A 66 36.51 16.21 5.51
N LYS A 67 35.63 17.00 6.14
CA LYS A 67 35.45 18.43 5.84
C LYS A 67 35.43 19.24 7.14
N PRO A 68 36.11 20.39 7.20
CA PRO A 68 36.03 21.26 8.37
C PRO A 68 34.60 21.80 8.54
N VAL A 69 34.12 21.80 9.78
CA VAL A 69 32.83 22.40 10.16
C VAL A 69 33.13 23.67 10.94
N ALA A 70 32.60 24.81 10.49
CA ALA A 70 32.83 26.10 11.12
C ALA A 70 32.42 26.12 12.60
N GLU A 71 33.13 26.92 13.41
CA GLU A 71 32.97 26.84 14.86
C GLU A 71 31.58 27.26 15.36
N ASN A 72 30.90 28.12 14.61
CA ASN A 72 29.61 28.69 15.01
C ASN A 72 28.40 27.86 14.54
N VAL A 73 28.62 26.75 13.81
CA VAL A 73 27.53 25.95 13.24
C VAL A 73 27.01 24.92 14.24
N ARG A 74 25.74 25.03 14.61
CA ARG A 74 25.06 24.02 15.43
C ARG A 74 24.61 22.84 14.58
N ILE A 75 25.08 21.64 14.93
CA ILE A 75 24.62 20.39 14.31
C ILE A 75 23.21 20.08 14.81
N SER A 76 22.23 20.20 13.91
CA SER A 76 20.81 20.00 14.20
C SER A 76 20.04 19.49 12.96
N ALA A 77 18.72 19.36 13.08
CA ALA A 77 17.83 19.01 11.98
C ALA A 77 17.85 20.02 10.82
N THR A 78 18.22 21.28 11.08
CA THR A 78 18.24 22.34 10.06
C THR A 78 19.60 22.49 9.38
N THR A 79 20.62 21.76 9.84
CA THR A 79 21.95 21.81 9.21
C THR A 79 21.85 21.24 7.78
N PRO A 80 22.30 21.95 6.74
CA PRO A 80 22.20 21.41 5.39
C PRO A 80 23.20 20.27 5.20
N PHE A 81 22.70 19.08 4.86
CA PHE A 81 23.51 17.93 4.45
C PHE A 81 22.92 17.34 3.19
N THR A 82 23.77 16.89 2.28
CA THR A 82 23.33 16.13 1.09
C THR A 82 22.83 14.73 1.48
N GLU A 83 22.04 14.09 0.61
CA GLU A 83 21.56 12.70 0.81
C GLU A 83 22.73 11.74 1.12
N HIS A 84 23.85 11.88 0.40
CA HIS A 84 25.04 11.06 0.58
C HIS A 84 25.77 11.33 1.92
N GLU A 85 25.83 12.59 2.35
CA GLU A 85 26.41 12.95 3.65
C GLU A 85 25.56 12.40 4.80
N ILE A 86 24.23 12.49 4.70
CA ILE A 86 23.31 11.89 5.68
C ILE A 86 23.56 10.38 5.76
N GLU A 87 23.62 9.67 4.62
CA GLU A 87 23.91 8.23 4.63
C GLU A 87 25.24 7.89 5.33
N LYS A 88 26.31 8.66 5.08
CA LYS A 88 27.61 8.47 5.75
C LYS A 88 27.50 8.71 7.26
N LEU A 89 26.86 9.81 7.67
CA LEU A 89 26.71 10.17 9.08
C LEU A 89 25.90 9.14 9.88
N PHE A 90 24.89 8.52 9.26
CA PHE A 90 24.04 7.52 9.92
C PHE A 90 24.65 6.11 9.99
N ARG A 91 25.77 5.85 9.29
CA ARG A 91 26.58 4.63 9.45
C ARG A 91 27.35 4.61 10.77
N VAL A 92 27.59 5.75 11.39
CA VAL A 92 28.25 5.84 12.70
C VAL A 92 27.41 5.08 13.75
N PRO A 93 28.00 4.20 14.58
CA PRO A 93 27.25 3.40 15.55
C PRO A 93 26.66 4.24 16.70
N ASN A 94 27.17 5.45 16.94
CA ASN A 94 26.75 6.31 18.03
C ASN A 94 25.32 6.85 17.82
N GLU A 95 24.33 6.30 18.52
CA GLU A 95 22.92 6.76 18.44
C GLU A 95 22.74 8.20 18.96
N ARG A 96 23.45 8.58 20.02
CA ARG A 96 23.36 9.94 20.60
C ARG A 96 23.77 11.01 19.60
N PHE A 97 24.72 10.70 18.72
CA PHE A 97 25.11 11.58 17.63
C PHE A 97 24.01 11.75 16.58
N LYS A 98 23.29 10.67 16.26
CA LYS A 98 22.14 10.71 15.34
C LYS A 98 21.03 11.61 15.88
N TYR A 99 20.87 11.66 17.20
CA TYR A 99 19.90 12.55 17.84
C TYR A 99 20.20 14.03 17.58
N ASN A 100 21.48 14.43 17.54
CA ASN A 100 21.87 15.79 17.14
C ASN A 100 21.42 16.07 15.70
N ILE A 101 21.75 15.19 14.76
CA ILE A 101 21.43 15.37 13.33
C ILE A 101 19.92 15.44 13.08
N LEU A 102 19.12 14.71 13.86
CA LEU A 102 17.66 14.70 13.77
C LEU A 102 16.99 15.76 14.67
N GLY A 103 17.75 16.45 15.52
CA GLY A 103 17.21 17.40 16.49
C GLY A 103 16.21 16.75 17.47
N ILE A 104 16.46 15.51 17.90
CA ILE A 104 15.58 14.75 18.80
C ILE A 104 16.32 14.27 20.05
N ASN A 105 15.61 13.54 20.92
CA ASN A 105 16.22 12.77 22.00
C ASN A 105 15.58 11.37 22.08
N GLY A 106 16.17 10.47 22.87
CA GLY A 106 15.71 9.09 23.02
C GLY A 106 14.29 8.97 23.60
N ASN A 107 13.85 9.90 24.45
CA ASN A 107 12.50 9.92 25.01
C ASN A 107 11.45 10.36 23.99
N GLN A 108 11.82 11.19 23.02
CA GLN A 108 10.94 11.56 21.91
C GLN A 108 10.80 10.41 20.91
N LEU A 109 11.85 9.59 20.72
CA LEU A 109 11.81 8.42 19.83
C LEU A 109 10.86 7.32 20.31
N SER A 110 10.56 7.24 21.61
CA SER A 110 9.60 6.27 22.13
C SER A 110 8.14 6.68 21.92
N ASN A 111 7.87 7.89 21.45
CA ASN A 111 6.53 8.40 21.20
C ASN A 111 6.26 8.52 19.69
N SER A 112 5.44 7.60 19.14
CA SER A 112 5.09 7.56 17.72
C SER A 112 4.48 8.87 17.18
N VAL A 113 3.70 9.58 17.99
CA VAL A 113 3.09 10.86 17.59
C VAL A 113 4.17 11.94 17.42
N THR A 114 5.11 12.02 18.35
CA THR A 114 6.22 12.97 18.27
C THR A 114 7.14 12.66 17.09
N VAL A 115 7.44 11.38 16.87
CA VAL A 115 8.23 10.94 15.72
C VAL A 115 7.52 11.32 14.43
N ASN A 116 6.22 11.04 14.29
CA ASN A 116 5.46 11.37 13.09
C ASN A 116 5.38 12.88 12.82
N LYS A 117 5.09 13.71 13.83
CA LYS A 117 5.08 15.17 13.67
C LYS A 117 6.43 15.70 13.15
N LYS A 118 7.54 15.16 13.65
CA LYS A 118 8.88 15.52 13.16
C LYS A 118 9.15 14.98 11.76
N THR A 119 8.67 13.78 11.44
CA THR A 119 8.71 13.24 10.08
C THR A 119 7.97 14.15 9.10
N GLU A 120 6.76 14.62 9.44
CA GLU A 120 5.98 15.56 8.62
C GLU A 120 6.76 16.86 8.38
N ALA A 121 7.28 17.49 9.44
CA ALA A 121 8.10 18.69 9.31
C ALA A 121 9.34 18.49 8.43
N LEU A 122 10.01 17.34 8.51
CA LEU A 122 11.15 17.03 7.63
C LEU A 122 10.72 16.87 6.17
N LEU A 123 9.57 16.23 5.92
CA LEU A 123 9.05 16.05 4.56
C LEU A 123 8.55 17.37 3.95
N GLU A 124 7.95 18.26 4.74
CA GLU A 124 7.57 19.62 4.34
C GLU A 124 8.80 20.43 3.90
N ASN A 125 9.91 20.29 4.62
CA ASN A 125 11.20 20.88 4.27
C ASN A 125 11.92 20.16 3.10
N GLY A 126 11.34 19.10 2.53
CA GLY A 126 11.93 18.32 1.45
C GLY A 126 13.06 17.37 1.87
N ASP A 127 13.32 17.20 3.17
CA ASP A 127 14.37 16.34 3.71
C ASP A 127 13.89 14.90 3.93
N LEU A 128 13.68 14.21 2.80
CA LEU A 128 13.32 12.80 2.78
C LEU A 128 14.37 11.89 3.47
N PRO A 129 15.70 12.08 3.27
CA PRO A 129 16.69 11.21 3.90
C PRO A 129 16.62 11.23 5.43
N ARG A 130 16.54 12.42 6.06
CA ARG A 130 16.37 12.50 7.52
C ARG A 130 15.04 11.91 7.98
N ALA A 131 13.95 12.11 7.23
CA ALA A 131 12.65 11.56 7.57
C ALA A 131 12.68 10.02 7.65
N ILE A 132 13.33 9.38 6.68
CA ILE A 132 13.52 7.92 6.65
C ILE A 132 14.37 7.45 7.84
N GLU A 133 15.48 8.13 8.10
CA GLU A 133 16.38 7.78 9.20
C GLU A 133 15.74 7.96 10.57
N LEU A 134 14.92 8.99 10.76
CA LEU A 134 14.13 9.21 11.97
C LEU A 134 13.15 8.06 12.22
N ALA A 135 12.38 7.67 11.20
CA ALA A 135 11.43 6.57 11.30
C ALA A 135 12.15 5.22 11.55
N ARG A 136 13.31 5.01 10.93
CA ARG A 136 14.15 3.82 11.16
C ARG A 136 14.65 3.76 12.59
N LEU A 137 15.18 4.87 13.11
CA LEU A 137 15.75 4.96 14.45
C LEU A 137 14.68 4.74 15.54
N ALA A 138 13.43 5.14 15.27
CA ALA A 138 12.27 4.94 16.14
C ALA A 138 11.75 3.48 16.19
N ARG A 139 12.30 2.57 15.39
CA ARG A 139 11.93 1.13 15.35
C ARG A 139 10.41 0.95 15.24
N ASN A 140 9.76 0.26 16.17
CA ASN A 140 8.31 0.02 16.14
C ASN A 140 7.49 1.31 16.18
N GLN A 141 7.99 2.34 16.87
CA GLN A 141 7.31 3.64 16.95
C GLN A 141 7.37 4.43 15.63
N GLY A 142 8.28 4.05 14.73
CA GLY A 142 8.42 4.66 13.40
C GLY A 142 7.54 4.04 12.31
N ILE A 143 6.79 2.96 12.59
CA ILE A 143 5.93 2.31 11.57
C ILE A 143 4.88 3.31 11.04
N PHE A 144 4.28 4.09 11.94
CA PHE A 144 3.33 5.13 11.57
C PHE A 144 3.98 6.20 10.67
N SER A 145 5.20 6.63 11.02
CA SER A 145 5.99 7.58 10.24
C SER A 145 6.33 7.05 8.84
N PHE A 146 6.60 5.75 8.68
CA PHE A 146 6.77 5.16 7.35
C PHE A 146 5.50 5.25 6.52
N GLY A 147 4.32 5.07 7.12
CA GLY A 147 3.05 5.33 6.45
C GLY A 147 2.96 6.75 5.87
N THR A 148 3.38 7.75 6.64
CA THR A 148 3.44 9.16 6.20
C THR A 148 4.45 9.38 5.06
N ILE A 149 5.65 8.80 5.17
CA ILE A 149 6.67 8.86 4.11
C ILE A 149 6.16 8.19 2.83
N PHE A 150 5.43 7.09 2.95
CA PHE A 150 4.84 6.37 1.81
C PHE A 150 3.80 7.24 1.10
N HIS A 151 2.92 7.89 1.86
CA HIS A 151 1.96 8.85 1.30
C HIS A 151 2.66 9.99 0.56
N TYR A 152 3.71 10.56 1.16
CA TYR A 152 4.51 11.62 0.53
C TYR A 152 5.12 11.18 -0.81
N LEU A 153 5.72 9.98 -0.86
CA LEU A 153 6.29 9.43 -2.10
C LEU A 153 5.20 9.10 -3.14
N ALA A 154 4.08 8.54 -2.70
CA ALA A 154 2.93 8.21 -3.55
C ALA A 154 2.35 9.45 -4.23
N ASN A 155 2.12 10.53 -3.46
CA ASN A 155 1.59 11.80 -3.97
C ASN A 155 2.50 12.46 -5.00
N ARG A 156 3.81 12.16 -4.96
CA ARG A 156 4.80 12.63 -5.94
C ARG A 156 5.03 11.65 -7.11
N GLY A 157 4.25 10.57 -7.19
CA GLY A 157 4.36 9.55 -8.24
C GLY A 157 5.69 8.78 -8.21
N LYS A 158 6.42 8.78 -7.09
CA LYS A 158 7.75 8.15 -6.98
C LYS A 158 7.65 6.66 -6.64
N LEU A 159 6.98 5.88 -7.50
CA LEU A 159 6.66 4.46 -7.27
C LEU A 159 7.91 3.58 -7.02
N ASN A 160 8.99 3.78 -7.78
CA ASN A 160 10.22 3.00 -7.60
C ASN A 160 10.85 3.26 -6.23
N ARG A 161 11.01 4.53 -5.84
CA ARG A 161 11.52 4.90 -4.51
C ARG A 161 10.62 4.39 -3.37
N LEU A 162 9.31 4.42 -3.58
CA LEU A 162 8.33 3.84 -2.63
C LEU A 162 8.57 2.34 -2.44
N TRP A 163 8.75 1.59 -3.53
CA TRP A 163 9.03 0.16 -3.50
C TRP A 163 10.39 -0.16 -2.86
N ASP A 164 11.42 0.62 -3.17
CA ASP A 164 12.75 0.46 -2.57
C ASP A 164 12.72 0.68 -1.06
N LEU A 165 12.02 1.72 -0.61
CA LEU A 165 11.82 1.99 0.81
C LEU A 165 11.05 0.86 1.48
N PHE A 166 10.01 0.33 0.84
CA PHE A 166 9.28 -0.83 1.34
C PHE A 166 10.18 -2.05 1.57
N ASN A 167 11.07 -2.36 0.63
CA ASN A 167 12.03 -3.44 0.80
C ASN A 167 13.06 -3.15 1.90
N LYS A 168 13.50 -1.89 2.05
CA LYS A 168 14.39 -1.48 3.14
C LYS A 168 13.73 -1.66 4.50
N VAL A 169 12.47 -1.23 4.67
CA VAL A 169 11.69 -1.41 5.90
C VAL A 169 11.61 -2.89 6.30
N LYS A 170 11.32 -3.77 5.33
CA LYS A 170 11.33 -5.23 5.54
C LYS A 170 12.70 -5.75 5.98
N LYS A 171 13.78 -5.30 5.35
CA LYS A 171 15.16 -5.68 5.70
C LYS A 171 15.58 -5.19 7.09
N TRP A 172 15.00 -4.09 7.57
CA TRP A 172 15.22 -3.58 8.92
C TRP A 172 14.42 -4.31 10.01
N GLY A 173 13.69 -5.38 9.65
CA GLY A 173 12.89 -6.16 10.59
C GLY A 173 11.60 -5.47 11.03
N GLN A 174 11.26 -4.33 10.43
CA GLN A 174 9.99 -3.65 10.65
C GLN A 174 8.94 -4.30 9.75
N ARG A 175 7.89 -4.83 10.37
CA ARG A 175 6.80 -5.47 9.64
C ARG A 175 5.83 -4.41 9.12
N PRO A 176 5.62 -4.28 7.80
CA PRO A 176 4.60 -3.39 7.26
C PRO A 176 3.22 -3.81 7.77
N ASP A 177 2.41 -2.82 8.16
CA ASP A 177 1.02 -3.03 8.57
C ASP A 177 0.07 -2.92 7.36
N GLY A 178 -1.21 -3.26 7.56
CA GLY A 178 -2.23 -3.15 6.51
C GLY A 178 -2.37 -1.73 5.98
N ARG A 179 -2.11 -0.70 6.79
CA ARG A 179 -2.14 0.70 6.33
C ARG A 179 -1.03 0.97 5.32
N MET A 180 0.20 0.58 5.60
CA MET A 180 1.32 0.73 4.67
C MET A 180 1.06 -0.01 3.36
N LEU A 181 0.48 -1.22 3.43
CA LEU A 181 0.08 -1.98 2.24
C LEU A 181 -1.01 -1.27 1.44
N ALA A 182 -2.03 -0.72 2.10
CA ALA A 182 -3.07 0.06 1.45
C ALA A 182 -2.48 1.26 0.69
N VAL A 183 -1.56 2.00 1.29
CA VAL A 183 -0.86 3.11 0.61
C VAL A 183 -0.04 2.61 -0.57
N LEU A 184 0.70 1.52 -0.40
CA LEU A 184 1.54 0.96 -1.45
C LEU A 184 0.71 0.54 -2.67
N PHE A 185 -0.36 -0.22 -2.49
CA PHE A 185 -1.20 -0.67 -3.60
C PHE A 185 -2.02 0.47 -4.20
N ALA A 186 -2.57 1.36 -3.37
CA ALA A 186 -3.30 2.53 -3.85
C ALA A 186 -2.40 3.47 -4.67
N ALA A 187 -1.12 3.62 -4.31
CA ALA A 187 -0.16 4.42 -5.06
C ALA A 187 -0.01 3.89 -6.50
N HIS A 188 0.09 2.57 -6.68
CA HIS A 188 0.17 1.97 -8.00
C HIS A 188 -1.16 2.04 -8.77
N ALA A 189 -2.28 1.87 -8.06
CA ALA A 189 -3.63 1.91 -8.64
C ALA A 189 -4.07 3.31 -9.09
N ASN A 190 -3.54 4.37 -8.48
CA ASN A 190 -3.90 5.76 -8.76
C ASN A 190 -2.79 6.54 -9.48
N ALA A 191 -1.67 5.89 -9.80
CA ALA A 191 -0.54 6.52 -10.46
C ALA A 191 -0.91 6.94 -11.89
N LYS A 192 -0.88 8.24 -12.15
CA LYS A 192 -1.15 8.83 -13.47
C LYS A 192 0.03 9.69 -13.93
N HIS A 193 0.21 9.79 -15.24
CA HIS A 193 1.20 10.70 -15.79
C HIS A 193 0.78 12.17 -15.53
N PRO A 194 1.70 13.08 -15.14
CA PRO A 194 1.34 14.48 -14.86
C PRO A 194 0.71 15.22 -16.06
N LYS A 195 1.07 14.82 -17.28
CA LYS A 195 0.65 15.44 -18.54
C LYS A 195 -0.35 14.59 -19.34
N SER A 196 -0.78 13.45 -18.81
CA SER A 196 -1.66 12.54 -19.54
C SER A 196 -2.54 11.74 -18.58
N SER A 197 -3.77 11.46 -18.99
CA SER A 197 -4.66 10.54 -18.25
C SER A 197 -4.18 9.08 -18.25
N LYS A 198 -3.08 8.77 -18.97
CA LYS A 198 -2.46 7.45 -18.99
C LYS A 198 -1.91 7.06 -17.62
N ALA A 199 -2.04 5.79 -17.30
CA ALA A 199 -1.48 5.21 -16.09
C ALA A 199 0.05 5.26 -16.10
N LEU A 200 0.65 5.58 -14.96
CA LEU A 200 2.10 5.61 -14.77
C LEU A 200 2.67 4.22 -14.41
N VAL A 201 1.83 3.29 -13.96
CA VAL A 201 2.23 1.95 -13.56
C VAL A 201 2.65 1.11 -14.77
N THR A 202 3.80 0.45 -14.68
CA THR A 202 4.30 -0.46 -15.73
C THR A 202 3.79 -1.89 -15.52
N LYS A 203 3.77 -2.70 -16.60
CA LYS A 203 3.42 -4.13 -16.52
C LYS A 203 4.23 -4.87 -15.44
N ALA A 204 5.55 -4.64 -15.42
CA ALA A 204 6.44 -5.26 -14.43
C ALA A 204 6.13 -4.84 -12.99
N GLN A 205 5.74 -3.57 -12.77
CA GLN A 205 5.32 -3.11 -11.45
C GLN A 205 3.99 -3.73 -11.02
N ALA A 206 3.02 -3.81 -11.93
CA ALA A 206 1.71 -4.39 -11.66
C ALA A 206 1.78 -5.89 -11.34
N ILE A 207 2.59 -6.65 -12.09
CA ILE A 207 2.89 -8.06 -11.81
C ILE A 207 3.55 -8.21 -10.42
N ARG A 208 4.54 -7.35 -10.12
CA ARG A 208 5.27 -7.41 -8.84
C ARG A 208 4.36 -7.17 -7.63
N ILE A 209 3.43 -6.21 -7.71
CA ILE A 209 2.49 -5.96 -6.60
C ILE A 209 1.46 -7.09 -6.45
N ARG A 210 1.07 -7.75 -7.56
CA ARG A 210 0.22 -8.95 -7.54
C ARG A 210 0.93 -10.10 -6.82
N ASP A 211 2.15 -10.42 -7.22
CA ASP A 211 2.92 -11.52 -6.60
C ASP A 211 3.11 -11.28 -5.09
N PHE A 212 3.37 -10.02 -4.72
CA PHE A 212 3.50 -9.64 -3.34
C PHE A 212 2.17 -9.74 -2.55
N LEU A 213 1.04 -9.34 -3.16
CA LEU A 213 -0.29 -9.51 -2.58
C LEU A 213 -0.59 -10.99 -2.31
N GLU A 214 -0.37 -11.87 -3.30
CA GLU A 214 -0.59 -13.31 -3.17
C GLU A 214 0.27 -13.91 -2.07
N TYR A 215 1.55 -13.52 -2.01
CA TYR A 215 2.48 -13.95 -0.96
C TYR A 215 2.02 -13.53 0.44
N GLU A 216 1.52 -12.30 0.62
CA GLU A 216 1.01 -11.85 1.93
C GLU A 216 -0.34 -12.49 2.28
N ALA A 217 -1.22 -12.72 1.30
CA ALA A 217 -2.48 -13.42 1.50
C ALA A 217 -2.26 -14.88 1.94
N ALA A 218 -1.27 -15.57 1.35
CA ALA A 218 -0.92 -16.94 1.70
C ALA A 218 -0.48 -17.11 3.16
N LYS A 219 0.04 -16.06 3.80
CA LYS A 219 0.44 -16.10 5.22
C LYS A 219 -0.73 -16.15 6.20
N GLN A 220 -1.96 -15.83 5.76
CA GLN A 220 -3.19 -15.82 6.57
C GLN A 220 -3.08 -14.99 7.88
N LYS A 221 -2.31 -13.90 7.87
CA LYS A 221 -2.11 -13.03 9.05
C LYS A 221 -3.07 -11.84 9.12
N ASN A 222 -4.18 -11.87 8.38
CA ASN A 222 -5.17 -10.78 8.24
C ASN A 222 -4.56 -9.39 7.92
N THR A 223 -3.40 -9.36 7.26
CA THR A 223 -2.74 -8.11 6.85
C THR A 223 -3.29 -7.55 5.54
N VAL A 224 -3.96 -8.39 4.76
CA VAL A 224 -4.54 -8.08 3.46
C VAL A 224 -6.06 -8.24 3.55
N ASP A 225 -6.78 -7.39 2.84
CA ASP A 225 -8.24 -7.39 2.72
C ASP A 225 -8.66 -7.13 1.27
N ILE A 226 -9.97 -7.14 1.00
CA ILE A 226 -10.53 -6.94 -0.34
C ILE A 226 -10.16 -5.58 -0.98
N ARG A 227 -9.92 -4.54 -0.18
CA ARG A 227 -9.53 -3.21 -0.69
C ARG A 227 -8.13 -3.24 -1.31
N HIS A 228 -7.24 -4.07 -0.75
CA HIS A 228 -5.92 -4.31 -1.32
C HIS A 228 -6.03 -5.05 -2.65
N VAL A 229 -6.84 -6.11 -2.72
CA VAL A 229 -7.13 -6.85 -3.97
C VAL A 229 -7.66 -5.91 -5.04
N ASN A 230 -8.67 -5.11 -4.70
CA ASN A 230 -9.28 -4.11 -5.58
C ASN A 230 -8.27 -3.10 -6.13
N SER A 231 -7.33 -2.66 -5.30
CA SER A 231 -6.25 -1.76 -5.73
C SER A 231 -5.31 -2.44 -6.73
N VAL A 232 -4.95 -3.70 -6.50
CA VAL A 232 -4.09 -4.47 -7.41
C VAL A 232 -4.79 -4.79 -8.73
N LEU A 233 -6.08 -5.18 -8.71
CA LEU A 233 -6.89 -5.39 -9.91
C LEU A 233 -6.91 -4.13 -10.80
N LYS A 234 -7.17 -2.97 -10.18
CA LYS A 234 -7.12 -1.68 -10.88
C LYS A 234 -5.75 -1.41 -11.48
N ALA A 235 -4.67 -1.65 -10.74
CA ALA A 235 -3.31 -1.45 -11.22
C ALA A 235 -2.95 -2.38 -12.40
N LEU A 236 -3.34 -3.66 -12.35
CA LEU A 236 -3.15 -4.63 -13.45
C LEU A 236 -3.90 -4.19 -14.71
N ARG A 237 -5.17 -3.81 -14.57
CA ARG A 237 -5.96 -3.29 -15.70
C ARG A 237 -5.33 -2.04 -16.31
N LEU A 238 -4.92 -1.09 -15.48
CA LEU A 238 -4.29 0.16 -15.93
C LEU A 238 -2.93 -0.07 -16.62
N ALA A 239 -2.20 -1.12 -16.23
CA ALA A 239 -0.96 -1.52 -16.90
C ALA A 239 -1.18 -2.31 -18.21
N GLY A 240 -2.43 -2.63 -18.55
CA GLY A 240 -2.75 -3.49 -19.70
C GLY A 240 -2.40 -4.97 -19.48
N CYS A 241 -2.46 -5.43 -18.22
CA CYS A 241 -2.30 -6.83 -17.83
C CYS A 241 -3.68 -7.44 -17.49
N SER A 242 -4.59 -7.44 -18.48
CA SER A 242 -5.99 -7.84 -18.29
C SER A 242 -6.14 -9.30 -17.85
N ASP A 243 -5.42 -10.22 -18.49
CA ASP A 243 -5.49 -11.65 -18.17
C ASP A 243 -5.03 -11.93 -16.74
N GLU A 244 -4.04 -11.18 -16.28
CA GLU A 244 -3.52 -11.28 -14.91
C GLU A 244 -4.51 -10.70 -13.88
N ALA A 245 -5.27 -9.68 -14.26
CA ALA A 245 -6.37 -9.19 -13.42
C ALA A 245 -7.49 -10.22 -13.31
N VAL A 246 -7.81 -10.91 -14.42
CA VAL A 246 -8.80 -12.00 -14.45
C VAL A 246 -8.34 -13.18 -13.58
N ALA A 247 -7.07 -13.60 -13.71
CA ALA A 247 -6.50 -14.66 -12.89
C ALA A 247 -6.48 -14.29 -11.39
N LEU A 248 -6.17 -13.04 -11.05
CA LEU A 248 -6.22 -12.58 -9.66
C LEU A 248 -7.66 -12.63 -9.11
N PHE A 249 -8.65 -12.22 -9.89
CA PHE A 249 -10.06 -12.29 -9.50
C PHE A 249 -10.48 -13.72 -9.15
N GLU A 250 -10.11 -14.69 -9.98
CA GLU A 250 -10.43 -16.11 -9.77
C GLU A 250 -9.80 -16.69 -8.49
N LYS A 251 -8.68 -16.12 -8.01
CA LYS A 251 -8.00 -16.54 -6.78
C LYS A 251 -8.58 -15.94 -5.49
N VAL A 252 -9.43 -14.90 -5.56
CA VAL A 252 -9.97 -14.22 -4.36
C VAL A 252 -10.67 -15.17 -3.36
N PRO A 253 -11.48 -16.17 -3.80
CA PRO A 253 -12.11 -17.11 -2.88
C PRO A 253 -11.08 -17.98 -2.14
N ALA A 254 -9.99 -18.34 -2.80
CA ALA A 254 -8.89 -19.09 -2.18
C ALA A 254 -8.15 -18.25 -1.11
N MET A 255 -8.20 -16.92 -1.23
CA MET A 255 -7.72 -15.99 -0.20
C MET A 255 -8.70 -15.81 0.97
N LYS A 256 -9.83 -16.54 0.99
CA LYS A 256 -10.91 -16.44 2.01
C LYS A 256 -11.53 -15.02 2.09
N MET A 257 -11.56 -14.31 0.96
CA MET A 257 -12.16 -12.98 0.85
C MET A 257 -13.47 -13.04 0.06
N ARG A 258 -14.37 -12.09 0.33
CA ARG A 258 -15.63 -11.94 -0.41
C ARG A 258 -15.51 -10.80 -1.41
N TYR A 259 -16.00 -11.01 -2.61
CA TYR A 259 -16.11 -9.97 -3.63
C TYR A 259 -17.02 -8.84 -3.16
N ASP A 260 -16.67 -7.61 -3.52
CA ASP A 260 -17.55 -6.44 -3.42
C ASP A 260 -17.89 -5.88 -4.82
N SER A 261 -18.78 -4.88 -4.88
CA SER A 261 -19.19 -4.23 -6.13
C SER A 261 -17.99 -3.72 -6.94
N PHE A 262 -16.97 -3.20 -6.23
CA PHE A 262 -15.78 -2.66 -6.85
C PHE A 262 -14.91 -3.77 -7.46
N THR A 263 -14.80 -4.92 -6.79
CA THR A 263 -14.09 -6.10 -7.32
C THR A 263 -14.68 -6.53 -8.67
N TYR A 264 -16.01 -6.62 -8.76
CA TYR A 264 -16.71 -6.92 -10.02
C TYR A 264 -16.54 -5.83 -11.07
N THR A 265 -16.58 -4.55 -10.68
CA THR A 265 -16.38 -3.43 -11.59
C THR A 265 -15.01 -3.49 -12.27
N GLU A 266 -13.95 -3.73 -11.50
CA GLU A 266 -12.59 -3.85 -12.06
C GLU A 266 -12.43 -5.13 -12.88
N TYR A 267 -13.08 -6.23 -12.49
CA TYR A 267 -13.10 -7.49 -13.24
C TYR A 267 -13.73 -7.34 -14.64
N PHE A 268 -14.96 -6.81 -14.73
CA PHE A 268 -15.61 -6.59 -16.03
C PHE A 268 -14.83 -5.58 -16.88
N SER A 269 -14.27 -4.55 -16.24
CA SER A 269 -13.41 -3.59 -16.95
C SER A 269 -12.14 -4.23 -17.50
N ALA A 270 -11.60 -5.27 -16.86
CA ALA A 270 -10.44 -6.02 -17.36
C ALA A 270 -10.83 -6.97 -18.50
N LEU A 271 -11.96 -7.68 -18.39
CA LEU A 271 -12.47 -8.59 -19.44
C LEU A 271 -12.67 -7.90 -20.80
N ARG A 272 -13.00 -6.60 -20.80
CA ARG A 272 -13.10 -5.82 -22.06
C ARG A 272 -11.79 -5.77 -22.87
N HIS A 273 -10.65 -5.96 -22.20
CA HIS A 273 -9.33 -5.78 -22.76
C HIS A 273 -8.51 -7.09 -22.78
N THR A 274 -9.17 -8.25 -22.68
CA THR A 274 -8.53 -9.56 -22.88
C THR A 274 -8.45 -9.90 -24.36
N GLU A 275 -7.50 -10.76 -24.72
CA GLU A 275 -7.29 -11.17 -26.12
C GLU A 275 -8.40 -12.10 -26.61
N ASP A 276 -8.79 -13.09 -25.80
CA ASP A 276 -9.91 -13.99 -26.10
C ASP A 276 -11.24 -13.36 -25.68
N TYR A 277 -11.90 -12.74 -26.66
CA TYR A 277 -13.14 -12.01 -26.44
C TYR A 277 -14.36 -12.93 -26.22
N THR A 278 -14.40 -14.09 -26.86
CA THR A 278 -15.49 -15.07 -26.68
C THR A 278 -15.44 -15.63 -25.25
N ALA A 279 -14.27 -16.05 -24.78
CA ALA A 279 -14.11 -16.50 -23.40
C ALA A 279 -14.42 -15.38 -22.40
N ALA A 280 -14.09 -14.13 -22.73
CA ALA A 280 -14.40 -12.98 -21.89
C ALA A 280 -15.91 -12.79 -21.70
N ILE A 281 -16.72 -12.95 -22.75
CA ILE A 281 -18.18 -12.86 -22.68
C ILE A 281 -18.74 -13.99 -21.82
N THR A 282 -18.34 -15.24 -22.07
CA THR A 282 -18.79 -16.40 -21.29
C THR A 282 -18.48 -16.21 -19.80
N LYS A 283 -17.27 -15.73 -19.48
CA LYS A 283 -16.87 -15.40 -18.11
C LYS A 283 -17.73 -14.26 -17.54
N ALA A 284 -17.96 -13.20 -18.31
CA ALA A 284 -18.76 -12.07 -17.86
C ALA A 284 -20.20 -12.49 -17.53
N GLU A 285 -20.86 -13.23 -18.42
CA GLU A 285 -22.24 -13.71 -18.25
C GLU A 285 -22.37 -14.67 -17.06
N THR A 286 -21.42 -15.60 -16.92
CA THR A 286 -21.37 -16.53 -15.78
C THR A 286 -21.23 -15.78 -14.45
N GLN A 287 -20.31 -14.81 -14.38
CA GLN A 287 -20.08 -14.06 -13.14
C GLN A 287 -21.21 -13.07 -12.84
N PHE A 288 -21.81 -12.46 -13.86
CA PHE A 288 -22.92 -11.53 -13.67
C PHE A 288 -24.19 -12.25 -13.20
N SER A 289 -24.49 -13.43 -13.73
CA SER A 289 -25.57 -14.29 -13.24
C SER A 289 -25.40 -14.66 -11.76
N ARG A 290 -24.18 -15.08 -11.38
CA ARG A 290 -23.83 -15.37 -9.97
C ARG A 290 -23.93 -14.14 -9.07
N LEU A 291 -23.50 -12.98 -9.56
CA LEU A 291 -23.59 -11.73 -8.82
C LEU A 291 -25.05 -11.36 -8.50
N GLN A 292 -25.96 -11.54 -9.45
CA GLN A 292 -27.37 -11.18 -9.26
C GLN A 292 -28.04 -11.99 -8.13
N THR A 293 -27.63 -13.25 -7.92
CA THR A 293 -28.14 -14.11 -6.83
C THR A 293 -27.45 -13.88 -5.49
N GLN A 294 -26.28 -13.25 -5.48
CA GLN A 294 -25.55 -12.94 -4.25
C GLN A 294 -26.07 -11.66 -3.58
N LYS A 295 -25.80 -11.52 -2.26
CA LYS A 295 -26.13 -10.32 -1.47
C LYS A 295 -25.26 -9.09 -1.78
N THR A 296 -24.46 -9.11 -2.85
CA THR A 296 -23.58 -8.00 -3.23
C THR A 296 -24.41 -6.84 -3.77
N ASN A 297 -24.10 -5.60 -3.38
CA ASN A 297 -24.78 -4.44 -3.95
C ASN A 297 -24.40 -4.31 -5.44
N VAL A 298 -25.41 -4.16 -6.30
CA VAL A 298 -25.20 -3.91 -7.73
C VAL A 298 -25.43 -2.43 -7.92
N ASP A 299 -24.35 -1.69 -8.10
CA ASP A 299 -24.40 -0.25 -8.35
C ASP A 299 -24.33 0.07 -9.84
N GLU A 300 -24.55 1.34 -10.15
CA GLU A 300 -24.49 1.86 -11.51
C GLU A 300 -23.14 1.56 -12.19
N ARG A 301 -22.01 1.75 -11.48
CA ARG A 301 -20.67 1.64 -12.07
C ARG A 301 -20.37 0.21 -12.48
N LEU A 302 -20.80 -0.75 -11.68
CA LEU A 302 -20.69 -2.17 -11.98
C LEU A 302 -21.46 -2.50 -13.26
N VAL A 303 -22.73 -2.11 -13.35
CA VAL A 303 -23.56 -2.40 -14.54
C VAL A 303 -22.99 -1.69 -15.78
N GLN A 304 -22.49 -0.46 -15.64
CA GLN A 304 -21.78 0.21 -16.73
C GLN A 304 -20.51 -0.51 -17.18
N ALA A 305 -19.77 -1.13 -16.26
CA ALA A 305 -18.58 -1.90 -16.59
C ALA A 305 -18.94 -3.19 -17.33
N TYR A 306 -19.97 -3.89 -16.86
CA TYR A 306 -20.51 -5.08 -17.51
C TYR A 306 -21.09 -4.76 -18.91
N SER A 307 -21.93 -3.73 -19.03
CA SER A 307 -22.50 -3.34 -20.32
C SER A 307 -21.44 -2.87 -21.31
N ALA A 308 -20.35 -2.26 -20.84
CA ALA A 308 -19.25 -1.82 -21.70
C ALA A 308 -18.55 -2.93 -22.48
N LEU A 309 -18.63 -4.21 -22.06
CA LEU A 309 -18.16 -5.31 -22.90
C LEU A 309 -18.93 -5.29 -24.22
N PHE A 310 -20.26 -5.30 -24.12
CA PHE A 310 -21.20 -5.40 -25.24
C PHE A 310 -21.32 -4.11 -26.06
N VAL A 311 -21.39 -2.95 -25.41
CA VAL A 311 -21.54 -1.64 -26.08
C VAL A 311 -20.37 -1.33 -27.02
N PHE A 312 -19.16 -1.75 -26.66
CA PHE A 312 -17.95 -1.51 -27.45
C PHE A 312 -17.46 -2.75 -28.22
N ALA A 313 -18.35 -3.72 -28.44
CA ALA A 313 -18.10 -4.84 -29.34
C ALA A 313 -18.10 -4.35 -30.79
N ASP A 314 -17.40 -5.08 -31.67
CA ASP A 314 -17.47 -4.85 -33.11
C ASP A 314 -18.57 -5.72 -33.78
N ASP A 315 -19.26 -6.57 -33.01
CA ASP A 315 -20.42 -7.39 -33.43
C ASP A 315 -21.75 -6.69 -33.12
N VAL A 316 -22.63 -6.62 -34.13
CA VAL A 316 -23.98 -6.03 -34.04
C VAL A 316 -24.84 -6.72 -32.99
N ARG A 317 -24.81 -8.06 -32.94
CA ARG A 317 -25.61 -8.88 -32.01
C ARG A 317 -25.25 -8.55 -30.55
N LEU A 318 -23.97 -8.31 -30.30
CA LEU A 318 -23.50 -7.90 -28.97
C LEU A 318 -23.83 -6.44 -28.67
N ARG A 319 -23.84 -5.54 -29.65
CA ARG A 319 -24.28 -4.15 -29.43
C ARG A 319 -25.76 -4.07 -29.05
N GLU A 320 -26.60 -4.88 -29.69
CA GLU A 320 -28.02 -5.02 -29.33
C GLU A 320 -28.15 -5.51 -27.88
N ARG A 321 -27.37 -6.53 -27.50
CA ARG A 321 -27.29 -6.99 -26.12
C ARG A 321 -26.88 -5.87 -25.15
N GLY A 322 -25.90 -5.05 -25.52
CA GLY A 322 -25.47 -3.89 -24.74
C GLY A 322 -26.59 -2.87 -24.54
N LEU A 323 -27.37 -2.58 -25.58
CA LEU A 323 -28.53 -1.70 -25.50
C LEU A 323 -29.60 -2.27 -24.55
N LEU A 324 -29.92 -3.55 -24.69
CA LEU A 324 -30.91 -4.23 -23.84
C LEU A 324 -30.51 -4.21 -22.35
N ILE A 325 -29.23 -4.44 -22.05
CA ILE A 325 -28.69 -4.33 -20.68
C ILE A 325 -28.91 -2.91 -20.15
N LEU A 326 -28.61 -1.88 -20.94
CA LEU A 326 -28.81 -0.49 -20.51
C LEU A 326 -30.29 -0.20 -20.22
N ARG A 327 -31.21 -0.61 -21.09
CA ARG A 327 -32.66 -0.38 -20.92
C ARG A 327 -33.24 -1.13 -19.72
N LYS A 328 -32.84 -2.40 -19.50
CA LYS A 328 -33.32 -3.23 -18.37
C LYS A 328 -32.80 -2.75 -17.01
N TRP A 329 -31.61 -2.13 -16.94
CA TRP A 329 -31.01 -1.70 -15.66
C TRP A 329 -31.14 -0.21 -15.35
N PHE A 330 -31.42 0.65 -16.34
CA PHE A 330 -31.49 2.09 -16.14
C PHE A 330 -32.80 2.69 -16.63
N ASN A 331 -33.26 3.76 -15.97
CA ASN A 331 -34.42 4.55 -16.35
C ASN A 331 -34.10 5.44 -17.57
N LEU A 332 -33.91 4.82 -18.74
CA LEU A 332 -33.55 5.48 -20.00
C LEU A 332 -34.70 5.55 -21.01
N CYS A 333 -35.69 4.66 -20.87
CA CYS A 333 -36.86 4.55 -21.74
C CYS A 333 -38.05 3.95 -20.96
N ASP A 334 -39.23 4.04 -21.55
CA ASP A 334 -40.43 3.38 -21.03
C ASP A 334 -40.32 1.85 -21.10
N GLU A 335 -41.10 1.14 -20.28
CA GLU A 335 -41.04 -0.32 -20.20
C GLU A 335 -41.42 -1.01 -21.51
N SER A 336 -42.35 -0.44 -22.26
CA SER A 336 -42.75 -0.90 -23.60
C SER A 336 -41.63 -0.82 -24.63
N ALA A 337 -40.65 0.08 -24.45
CA ALA A 337 -39.51 0.26 -25.33
C ALA A 337 -38.29 -0.57 -24.91
N ILE A 338 -38.37 -1.34 -23.82
CA ILE A 338 -37.25 -2.17 -23.36
C ILE A 338 -36.95 -3.29 -24.35
N GLU A 339 -38.00 -3.94 -24.84
CA GLU A 339 -37.88 -5.05 -25.77
C GLU A 339 -37.91 -4.50 -27.20
N PHE A 340 -36.87 -4.84 -27.95
CA PHE A 340 -36.64 -4.37 -29.31
C PHE A 340 -35.91 -5.47 -30.06
N GLU A 341 -36.20 -5.58 -31.35
CA GLU A 341 -35.46 -6.43 -32.29
C GLU A 341 -34.78 -5.51 -33.30
N ALA A 342 -33.46 -5.59 -33.39
CA ALA A 342 -32.68 -4.75 -34.27
C ALA A 342 -33.05 -4.94 -35.76
N GLY A 343 -33.55 -3.87 -36.38
CA GLY A 343 -33.63 -3.73 -37.84
C GLY A 343 -32.27 -3.35 -38.48
N HIS A 344 -32.30 -3.04 -39.79
CA HIS A 344 -31.12 -2.70 -40.60
C HIS A 344 -30.16 -1.70 -39.92
N VAL A 345 -28.85 -1.96 -40.03
CA VAL A 345 -27.76 -1.13 -39.48
C VAL A 345 -27.30 -0.14 -40.55
N THR A 346 -27.30 1.16 -40.25
CA THR A 346 -27.00 2.20 -41.25
C THR A 346 -25.53 2.53 -41.46
N ASP A 347 -24.62 2.20 -40.53
CA ASP A 347 -23.18 2.37 -40.77
C ASP A 347 -22.32 1.58 -39.76
N PRO A 348 -21.67 0.47 -40.17
CA PRO A 348 -20.75 -0.27 -39.31
C PRO A 348 -19.55 0.56 -38.80
N SER A 349 -19.19 1.63 -39.53
CA SER A 349 -17.96 2.40 -39.31
C SER A 349 -18.05 3.41 -38.17
N ALA A 350 -19.25 3.87 -37.78
CA ALA A 350 -19.45 4.92 -36.77
C ALA A 350 -19.00 4.52 -35.34
N LEU A 351 -18.84 3.23 -35.09
CA LEU A 351 -18.44 2.65 -33.80
C LEU A 351 -17.29 1.65 -33.91
N ALA A 352 -16.72 1.46 -35.09
CA ALA A 352 -15.61 0.54 -35.31
C ALA A 352 -14.43 0.93 -34.41
N SER A 353 -14.00 0.01 -33.55
CA SER A 353 -12.85 0.27 -32.71
C SER A 353 -11.58 0.15 -33.54
N ASN A 354 -10.71 1.18 -33.54
CA ASN A 354 -9.34 1.10 -34.08
C ASN A 354 -8.43 0.18 -33.23
N ASN A 355 -8.99 -0.91 -32.68
CA ASN A 355 -8.25 -1.84 -31.85
C ASN A 355 -7.43 -2.78 -32.73
N SER A 356 -6.23 -3.13 -32.24
CA SER A 356 -5.36 -4.13 -32.88
C SER A 356 -5.95 -5.53 -32.90
N HIS A 357 -7.00 -5.78 -32.10
CA HIS A 357 -7.74 -7.04 -32.05
C HIS A 357 -9.24 -6.73 -32.16
N PRO A 358 -9.92 -7.22 -33.21
CA PRO A 358 -11.35 -7.00 -33.38
C PRO A 358 -12.14 -7.71 -32.27
N ARG A 359 -13.09 -7.01 -31.65
CA ARG A 359 -13.95 -7.55 -30.60
C ARG A 359 -15.18 -8.21 -31.20
N VAL A 360 -14.92 -9.28 -31.93
CA VAL A 360 -15.94 -10.04 -32.67
C VAL A 360 -15.97 -11.47 -32.12
N VAL A 361 -17.17 -12.02 -32.02
CA VAL A 361 -17.37 -13.44 -31.73
C VAL A 361 -17.51 -14.18 -33.06
N SER A 362 -16.89 -15.35 -33.19
CA SER A 362 -17.00 -16.16 -34.40
C SER A 362 -18.48 -16.37 -34.77
N PRO A 363 -18.87 -16.25 -36.05
CA PRO A 363 -20.25 -16.47 -36.47
C PRO A 363 -20.76 -17.89 -36.16
N GLU A 364 -19.86 -18.85 -35.99
CA GLU A 364 -20.17 -20.25 -35.63
C GLU A 364 -20.58 -20.42 -34.15
N VAL A 365 -20.27 -19.45 -33.30
CA VAL A 365 -20.65 -19.50 -31.89
C VAL A 365 -22.11 -19.09 -31.77
N ASP A 366 -22.93 -20.03 -31.31
CA ASP A 366 -24.31 -19.76 -30.93
C ASP A 366 -24.35 -18.87 -29.69
N LEU A 367 -24.69 -17.60 -29.89
CA LEU A 367 -24.76 -16.60 -28.82
C LEU A 367 -25.82 -16.93 -27.77
N ASP A 368 -26.86 -17.69 -28.11
CA ASP A 368 -27.91 -18.06 -27.17
C ASP A 368 -27.39 -19.07 -26.12
N THR A 369 -26.33 -19.81 -26.44
CA THR A 369 -25.65 -20.69 -25.48
C THR A 369 -24.69 -19.94 -24.54
N VAL A 370 -24.25 -18.73 -24.93
CA VAL A 370 -23.24 -17.96 -24.21
C VAL A 370 -23.87 -16.84 -23.38
N LEU A 371 -24.88 -16.17 -23.92
CA LEU A 371 -25.54 -15.02 -23.31
C LEU A 371 -26.60 -15.47 -22.29
N LEU A 372 -26.79 -14.68 -21.24
CA LEU A 372 -27.93 -14.93 -20.34
C LEU A 372 -29.24 -14.70 -21.08
N ALA A 373 -30.27 -15.49 -20.75
CA ALA A 373 -31.63 -15.27 -21.24
C ALA A 373 -32.06 -13.81 -21.05
N LYS A 374 -32.88 -13.26 -21.97
CA LYS A 374 -33.32 -11.85 -21.91
C LYS A 374 -34.04 -11.52 -20.59
N SER A 375 -34.76 -12.50 -20.02
CA SER A 375 -35.40 -12.43 -18.68
C SER A 375 -34.40 -12.26 -17.54
N ASP A 376 -33.18 -12.78 -17.71
CA ASP A 376 -32.18 -12.93 -16.67
C ASP A 376 -31.19 -11.76 -16.61
N ILE A 377 -31.33 -10.78 -17.51
CA ILE A 377 -30.49 -9.59 -17.56
C ILE A 377 -30.62 -8.77 -16.27
N ASN A 378 -31.84 -8.58 -15.76
CA ASN A 378 -32.10 -7.89 -14.50
C ASN A 378 -33.08 -8.68 -13.62
N LYS A 379 -32.59 -9.75 -12.99
CA LYS A 379 -33.35 -10.57 -12.04
C LYS A 379 -33.77 -9.82 -10.79
N ARG A 380 -33.11 -8.69 -10.49
CA ARG A 380 -33.44 -7.88 -9.31
C ARG A 380 -34.64 -6.98 -9.53
N GLY A 381 -35.02 -6.72 -10.79
CA GLY A 381 -36.15 -5.87 -11.16
C GLY A 381 -35.99 -4.40 -10.80
N VAL A 382 -34.84 -3.99 -10.23
CA VAL A 382 -34.59 -2.60 -9.84
C VAL A 382 -33.90 -1.88 -10.99
N ARG A 383 -34.49 -0.77 -11.43
CA ARG A 383 -33.90 0.15 -12.40
C ARG A 383 -33.26 1.33 -11.66
N MET A 384 -32.07 1.72 -12.11
CA MET A 384 -31.27 2.79 -11.53
C MET A 384 -31.38 4.09 -12.33
N ASN A 385 -31.07 5.22 -11.69
CA ASN A 385 -30.92 6.48 -12.39
C ASN A 385 -29.62 6.47 -13.22
N PRO A 386 -29.67 6.85 -14.51
CA PRO A 386 -28.50 6.84 -15.37
C PRO A 386 -27.61 8.06 -15.12
N SER A 387 -26.30 7.87 -15.08
CA SER A 387 -25.31 8.95 -15.17
C SER A 387 -25.22 9.52 -16.58
N PRO A 388 -24.59 10.70 -16.75
CA PRO A 388 -24.37 11.29 -18.07
C PRO A 388 -23.63 10.36 -19.04
N GLN A 389 -22.73 9.51 -18.52
CA GLN A 389 -22.01 8.56 -19.37
C GLN A 389 -22.93 7.43 -19.86
N THR A 390 -23.84 6.93 -19.01
CA THR A 390 -24.84 5.94 -19.37
C THR A 390 -25.80 6.48 -20.44
N VAL A 391 -26.32 7.69 -20.24
CA VAL A 391 -27.20 8.38 -21.21
C VAL A 391 -26.49 8.54 -22.55
N LYS A 392 -25.23 8.99 -22.55
CA LYS A 392 -24.44 9.14 -23.78
C LYS A 392 -24.27 7.81 -24.52
N ARG A 393 -23.94 6.72 -23.81
CA ARG A 393 -23.79 5.38 -24.43
C ARG A 393 -25.11 4.88 -25.02
N HIS A 394 -26.21 5.04 -24.29
CA HIS A 394 -27.54 4.69 -24.77
C HIS A 394 -27.92 5.47 -26.02
N GLY A 395 -27.73 6.79 -26.03
CA GLY A 395 -28.03 7.63 -27.19
C GLY A 395 -27.20 7.29 -28.43
N ILE A 396 -25.93 6.90 -28.25
CA ILE A 396 -25.09 6.43 -29.35
C ILE A 396 -25.66 5.13 -29.95
N LEU A 397 -26.07 4.18 -29.11
CA LEU A 397 -26.66 2.93 -29.59
C LEU A 397 -28.04 3.14 -30.22
N CYS A 398 -28.88 4.03 -29.68
CA CYS A 398 -30.16 4.36 -30.28
C CYS A 398 -29.97 4.96 -31.68
N LYS A 399 -29.01 5.88 -31.85
CA LYS A 399 -28.65 6.39 -33.18
C LYS A 399 -28.14 5.31 -34.12
N TYR A 400 -27.35 4.37 -33.60
CA TYR A 400 -26.81 3.25 -34.38
C TYR A 400 -27.89 2.28 -34.89
N PHE A 401 -28.98 2.13 -34.14
CA PHE A 401 -30.12 1.26 -34.47
C PHE A 401 -31.36 2.02 -34.95
N GLU A 402 -31.24 3.33 -35.23
CA GLU A 402 -32.35 4.20 -35.67
C GLU A 402 -33.57 4.23 -34.73
N LEU A 403 -33.31 4.18 -33.43
CA LEU A 403 -34.33 4.20 -32.39
C LEU A 403 -34.58 5.63 -31.92
N SER A 404 -35.85 6.01 -31.86
CA SER A 404 -36.35 7.29 -31.35
C SER A 404 -36.24 7.42 -29.84
#